data_AF-A0AAU8FTE2-F1
#
_entry.id   AF-A0AAU8FTE2-F1
#
_cell.length_a   1.000
_cell.length_b   1.000
_cell.length_c   1.000
_cell.angle_alpha   90.00
_cell.angle_beta   90.00
_cell.angle_gamma   90.00
#
_symmetry.space_group_name_H-M   'P 1'
#
loop_
_entity.id
_entity.type
_entity.pdbx_description
1 polymer ?
#
loop_
_entity_poly.entity_id
_entity_poly.type
_entity_poly.pdbx_seq_one_letter_code
_entity_poly.pdbx_strand_id
1 'polypeptide(L)'
;MYASGNRSDKGMVAILSGYPAQPTTSIIKIPKKTASLPSLPTIFKEHGWQTSFYYGGETEFANMKSYFLQQGFDRIVDKNEFDSKDMNSKWGAHDHIVFNRLMRDLDRAKQPFFSTMFTLSSHEPFEVPTKTVIEGRDPEHLFLNALHYTDESLGTFLSEAKTKPWWKNTLVIVIADHGHPLPETRKDKPSEFYIPMLWLGGALTAAPARVDTLASQTDLAATLLNQMHLPSGTFAWSNDIFRKGRHDFAYFAFNNGLGWMRPDGFLVRDNIGGNITEKNGALPQREEELGKAYLQSSFGDYLKR
;
A
#
# COMPACT_ATOMS: atom_id res chain seq x y z
N MET A 1 -9.95 4.85 4.13
CA MET A 1 -8.84 4.09 4.75
C MET A 1 -7.63 5.01 4.89
N TYR A 2 -6.72 4.75 5.84
CA TYR A 2 -5.52 5.57 6.04
C TYR A 2 -4.22 4.78 5.85
N ALA A 3 -3.25 5.41 5.19
CA ALA A 3 -1.89 4.90 5.06
C ALA A 3 -1.19 4.91 6.42
N SER A 4 -0.32 3.93 6.66
CA SER A 4 0.43 3.91 7.93
C SER A 4 1.58 4.91 7.95
N GLY A 5 2.03 5.38 6.78
CA GLY A 5 3.10 6.35 6.63
C GLY A 5 2.98 7.12 5.32
N ASN A 6 3.99 7.94 5.02
CA ASN A 6 4.01 8.88 3.89
C ASN A 6 5.07 8.55 2.83
N ARG A 7 5.51 7.29 2.76
CA ARG A 7 6.60 6.84 1.89
C ARG A 7 6.36 5.40 1.46
N SER A 8 6.73 5.07 0.23
CA SER A 8 6.56 3.73 -0.33
C SER A 8 7.23 2.63 0.47
N ASP A 9 8.42 2.92 1.00
CA ASP A 9 9.20 1.99 1.84
C ASP A 9 8.44 1.57 3.13
N LYS A 10 7.53 2.41 3.62
CA LYS A 10 6.60 2.11 4.72
C LYS A 10 5.29 1.50 4.22
N GLY A 11 4.78 2.02 3.09
CA GLY A 11 3.53 1.57 2.48
C GLY A 11 3.53 0.09 2.14
N MET A 12 4.57 -0.37 1.45
CA MET A 12 4.71 -1.78 1.06
C MET A 12 4.76 -2.73 2.25
N VAL A 13 5.46 -2.37 3.33
CA VAL A 13 5.54 -3.20 4.53
C VAL A 13 4.18 -3.21 5.26
N ALA A 14 3.51 -2.07 5.34
CA ALA A 14 2.18 -2.00 5.93
C ALA A 14 1.16 -2.86 5.17
N ILE A 15 1.20 -2.85 3.83
CA ILE A 15 0.29 -3.63 2.98
C ILE A 15 0.63 -5.12 3.01
N LEU A 16 1.89 -5.49 2.77
CA LEU A 16 2.30 -6.89 2.60
C LEU A 16 2.54 -7.62 3.92
N SER A 17 2.96 -6.91 4.97
CA SER A 17 3.29 -7.49 6.28
C SER A 17 2.36 -7.03 7.40
N GLY A 18 1.35 -6.20 7.11
CA GLY A 18 0.43 -5.68 8.12
C GLY A 18 1.12 -4.86 9.21
N TYR A 19 2.35 -4.36 8.98
CA TYR A 19 3.19 -3.79 10.02
C TYR A 19 3.11 -2.25 10.04
N PRO A 20 2.89 -1.61 11.19
CA PRO A 20 2.77 -0.17 11.27
C PRO A 20 4.10 0.51 10.93
N ALA A 21 4.02 1.70 10.34
CA ALA A 21 5.21 2.48 10.05
C ALA A 21 5.82 3.07 11.32
N GLN A 22 7.15 3.23 11.32
CA GLN A 22 7.87 3.89 12.40
C GLN A 22 7.99 5.40 12.09
N PRO A 23 7.95 6.28 13.11
CA PRO A 23 8.50 7.62 13.01
C PRO A 23 10.00 7.54 12.69
N THR A 24 10.51 8.52 11.93
CA THR A 24 11.94 8.75 11.58
C THR A 24 12.73 7.62 10.90
N THR A 25 12.19 6.41 10.80
CA THR A 25 12.84 5.26 10.17
C THR A 25 11.85 4.40 9.37
N SER A 26 12.35 3.40 8.64
CA SER A 26 11.55 2.35 8.01
C SER A 26 12.22 1.00 8.24
N ILE A 27 11.45 0.02 8.69
CA ILE A 27 11.94 -1.34 8.95
C ILE A 27 12.52 -2.02 7.72
N ILE A 28 12.03 -1.69 6.50
CA ILE A 28 12.50 -2.30 5.25
C ILE A 28 14.00 -2.08 4.99
N LYS A 29 14.56 -1.03 5.58
CA LYS A 29 15.99 -0.71 5.47
C LYS A 29 16.88 -1.63 6.30
N ILE A 30 16.31 -2.46 7.18
CA ILE A 30 17.04 -3.33 8.11
C ILE A 30 16.64 -4.79 7.85
N PRO A 31 17.31 -5.48 6.91
CA PRO A 31 16.97 -6.83 6.49
C PRO A 31 16.81 -7.85 7.62
N LYS A 32 17.63 -7.74 8.68
CA LYS A 32 17.54 -8.62 9.85
C LYS A 32 16.17 -8.52 10.54
N LYS A 33 15.60 -7.32 10.62
CA LYS A 33 14.30 -7.08 11.26
C LYS A 33 13.16 -7.57 10.38
N THR A 34 13.21 -7.29 9.08
CA THR A 34 12.16 -7.71 8.14
C THR A 34 12.05 -9.21 7.96
N ALA A 35 13.14 -9.95 8.08
CA ALA A 35 13.13 -11.41 7.98
C ALA A 35 12.22 -12.09 9.01
N SER A 36 11.88 -11.40 10.11
CA SER A 36 11.00 -11.89 11.18
C SER A 36 9.53 -11.48 11.01
N LEU A 37 9.19 -10.67 10.01
CA LEU A 37 7.83 -10.22 9.78
C LEU A 37 7.00 -11.32 9.11
N PRO A 38 5.72 -11.49 9.48
CA PRO A 38 4.79 -12.23 8.64
C PRO A 38 4.57 -11.44 7.34
N SER A 39 4.28 -12.12 6.23
CA SER A 39 3.90 -11.45 5.00
C SER A 39 2.93 -12.27 4.16
N LEU A 40 2.08 -11.56 3.42
CA LEU A 40 1.11 -12.16 2.50
C LEU A 40 1.76 -13.13 1.50
N PRO A 41 2.88 -12.79 0.82
CA PRO A 41 3.48 -13.73 -0.13
C PRO A 41 3.96 -15.00 0.58
N THR A 42 4.51 -14.91 1.80
CA THR A 42 4.89 -16.11 2.57
C THR A 42 3.68 -17.00 2.87
N ILE A 43 2.59 -16.42 3.39
CA ILE A 43 1.36 -17.19 3.68
C ILE A 43 0.80 -17.84 2.40
N PHE A 44 0.72 -17.09 1.30
CA PHE A 44 0.21 -17.64 0.04
C PHE A 44 1.12 -18.77 -0.50
N LYS A 45 2.43 -18.59 -0.44
CA LYS A 45 3.41 -19.60 -0.85
C LYS A 45 3.31 -20.88 -0.01
N GLU A 46 3.17 -20.76 1.30
CA GLU A 46 2.96 -21.90 2.21
C GLU A 46 1.67 -22.68 1.88
N HIS A 47 0.68 -22.02 1.28
CA HIS A 47 -0.56 -22.62 0.81
C HIS A 47 -0.53 -22.99 -0.68
N GLY A 48 0.66 -23.07 -1.29
CA GLY A 48 0.87 -23.59 -2.64
C GLY A 48 0.61 -22.60 -3.78
N TRP A 49 0.51 -21.30 -3.49
CA TRP A 49 0.36 -20.26 -4.50
C TRP A 49 1.72 -19.88 -5.10
N GLN A 50 1.76 -19.58 -6.39
CA GLN A 50 2.92 -18.90 -6.98
C GLN A 50 2.91 -17.42 -6.62
N THR A 51 4.03 -16.88 -6.18
CA THR A 51 4.12 -15.48 -5.76
C THR A 51 5.01 -14.66 -6.69
N SER A 52 4.56 -13.47 -7.08
CA SER A 52 5.39 -12.59 -7.92
C SER A 52 5.22 -11.10 -7.61
N PHE A 53 6.29 -10.34 -7.82
CA PHE A 53 6.34 -8.90 -7.64
C PHE A 53 6.81 -8.22 -8.92
N TYR A 54 6.12 -7.18 -9.35
CA TYR A 54 6.41 -6.42 -10.58
C TYR A 54 6.62 -4.95 -10.24
N TYR A 55 7.71 -4.39 -10.76
CA TYR A 55 8.06 -2.99 -10.59
C TYR A 55 8.85 -2.49 -11.79
N GLY A 56 8.52 -1.30 -12.30
CA GLY A 56 9.25 -0.71 -13.43
C GLY A 56 10.63 -0.16 -13.05
N GLY A 57 10.87 0.06 -11.75
CA GLY A 57 12.07 0.68 -11.22
C GLY A 57 13.09 -0.32 -10.67
N GLU A 58 14.16 0.21 -10.09
CA GLU A 58 15.24 -0.60 -9.51
C GLU A 58 14.86 -1.11 -8.11
N THR A 59 14.82 -2.44 -7.94
CA THR A 59 14.45 -3.06 -6.65
C THR A 59 15.58 -3.04 -5.63
N GLU A 60 16.84 -2.81 -6.04
CA GLU A 60 17.96 -2.61 -5.11
C GLU A 60 17.81 -1.31 -4.30
N PHE A 61 17.01 -0.35 -4.80
CA PHE A 61 16.70 0.86 -4.08
C PHE A 61 16.02 0.54 -2.73
N ALA A 62 16.45 1.26 -1.68
CA ALA A 62 15.90 1.16 -0.32
C ALA A 62 15.84 -0.26 0.29
N ASN A 63 16.71 -1.19 -0.13
CA ASN A 63 16.73 -2.59 0.31
C ASN A 63 15.43 -3.37 0.00
N MET A 64 14.64 -2.90 -0.98
CA MET A 64 13.36 -3.51 -1.34
C MET A 64 13.53 -4.94 -1.83
N LYS A 65 14.57 -5.22 -2.64
CA LYS A 65 14.84 -6.57 -3.15
C LYS A 65 15.13 -7.56 -2.03
N SER A 66 15.94 -7.17 -1.04
CA SER A 66 16.19 -8.01 0.13
C SER A 66 14.90 -8.33 0.88
N TYR A 67 14.02 -7.34 1.04
CA TYR A 67 12.72 -7.55 1.64
C TYR A 67 11.86 -8.52 0.82
N PHE A 68 11.72 -8.30 -0.50
CA PHE A 68 10.88 -9.16 -1.35
C PHE A 68 11.37 -10.61 -1.40
N LEU A 69 12.68 -10.83 -1.47
CA LEU A 69 13.27 -12.17 -1.41
C LEU A 69 12.99 -12.85 -0.07
N GLN A 70 13.13 -12.12 1.04
CA GLN A 70 12.83 -12.64 2.39
C GLN A 70 11.35 -12.93 2.60
N GLN A 71 10.46 -12.12 2.01
CA GLN A 71 9.01 -12.27 2.14
C GLN A 71 8.41 -13.36 1.26
N GLY A 72 9.24 -14.12 0.52
CA GLY A 72 8.79 -15.32 -0.16
C GLY A 72 8.19 -15.08 -1.54
N PHE A 73 8.54 -14.00 -2.23
CA PHE A 73 8.25 -13.86 -3.66
C PHE A 73 9.11 -14.83 -4.49
N ASP A 74 8.48 -15.68 -5.30
CA ASP A 74 9.17 -16.63 -6.19
C ASP A 74 9.83 -15.93 -7.38
N ARG A 75 9.18 -14.87 -7.88
CA ARG A 75 9.63 -14.09 -9.03
C ARG A 75 9.55 -12.59 -8.75
N ILE A 76 10.64 -11.88 -9.04
CA ILE A 76 10.71 -10.42 -8.97
C ILE A 76 11.05 -9.94 -10.38
N VAL A 77 10.17 -9.15 -10.97
CA VAL A 77 10.37 -8.47 -12.26
C VAL A 77 10.65 -7.01 -11.96
N ASP A 78 11.84 -6.54 -12.29
CA ASP A 78 12.28 -5.17 -12.04
C ASP A 78 12.76 -4.47 -13.32
N LYS A 79 13.26 -3.23 -13.20
CA LYS A 79 13.78 -2.41 -14.31
C LYS A 79 14.64 -3.18 -15.32
N ASN A 80 15.43 -4.17 -14.88
CA ASN A 80 16.35 -4.91 -15.76
C ASN A 80 15.64 -5.83 -16.77
N GLU A 81 14.34 -6.04 -16.61
CA GLU A 81 13.49 -6.87 -17.48
C GLU A 81 12.76 -6.04 -18.56
N PHE A 82 13.09 -4.75 -18.68
CA PHE A 82 12.44 -3.81 -19.61
C PHE A 82 13.47 -3.10 -20.49
N ASP A 83 13.06 -2.75 -21.72
CA ASP A 83 13.91 -2.05 -22.66
C ASP A 83 14.14 -0.60 -22.21
N SER A 84 15.32 -0.04 -22.51
CA SER A 84 15.65 1.35 -22.16
C SER A 84 14.70 2.39 -22.79
N LYS A 85 14.13 2.08 -23.97
CA LYS A 85 13.15 2.95 -24.65
C LYS A 85 11.81 3.06 -23.90
N ASP A 86 11.53 2.11 -23.01
CA ASP A 86 10.27 2.02 -22.27
C ASP A 86 10.35 2.76 -20.91
N MET A 87 11.53 3.32 -20.60
CA MET A 87 11.84 3.98 -19.33
C MET A 87 11.62 5.49 -19.40
N ASN A 88 11.14 6.07 -18.30
CA ASN A 88 11.24 7.51 -18.07
C ASN A 88 12.69 7.93 -17.72
N SER A 89 12.93 9.24 -17.58
CA SER A 89 14.30 9.74 -17.42
C SER A 89 14.97 9.38 -16.08
N LYS A 90 14.20 9.03 -15.04
CA LYS A 90 14.69 8.99 -13.65
C LYS A 90 14.46 7.68 -12.92
N TRP A 91 13.29 7.06 -13.09
CA TRP A 91 12.81 5.99 -12.23
C TRP A 91 12.82 4.62 -12.90
N GLY A 92 12.35 4.50 -14.13
CA GLY A 92 12.25 3.21 -14.82
C GLY A 92 11.08 3.11 -15.78
N ALA A 93 10.68 1.87 -16.08
CA ALA A 93 9.65 1.56 -17.07
C ALA A 93 8.28 2.14 -16.69
N HIS A 94 7.56 2.67 -17.67
CA HIS A 94 6.23 3.23 -17.48
C HIS A 94 5.17 2.17 -17.11
N ASP A 95 4.12 2.57 -16.40
CA ASP A 95 3.16 1.65 -15.76
C ASP A 95 2.47 0.73 -16.78
N HIS A 96 2.06 1.23 -17.95
CA HIS A 96 1.47 0.39 -19.00
C HIS A 96 2.40 -0.74 -19.48
N ILE A 97 3.71 -0.51 -19.52
CA ILE A 97 4.70 -1.52 -19.93
C ILE A 97 4.74 -2.66 -18.92
N VAL A 98 4.75 -2.30 -17.63
CA VAL A 98 4.79 -3.26 -16.54
C VAL A 98 3.46 -4.02 -16.43
N PHE A 99 2.31 -3.34 -16.59
CA PHE A 99 1.00 -4.01 -16.68
C PHE A 99 0.92 -4.97 -17.87
N ASN A 100 1.45 -4.61 -19.05
CA ASN A 100 1.52 -5.49 -20.21
C ASN A 100 2.43 -6.72 -19.98
N ARG A 101 3.51 -6.56 -19.22
CA ARG A 101 4.35 -7.70 -18.77
C ARG A 101 3.59 -8.58 -17.79
N LEU A 102 2.94 -8.00 -16.78
CA LEU A 102 2.13 -8.73 -15.80
C LEU A 102 1.04 -9.54 -16.49
N MET A 103 0.28 -8.95 -17.42
CA MET A 103 -0.79 -9.64 -18.15
C MET A 103 -0.27 -10.89 -18.88
N ARG A 104 0.83 -10.75 -19.63
CA ARG A 104 1.47 -11.85 -20.36
C ARG A 104 1.95 -12.96 -19.44
N ASP A 105 2.49 -12.60 -18.28
CA ASP A 105 2.99 -13.56 -17.30
C ASP A 105 1.82 -14.26 -16.57
N LEU A 106 0.73 -13.55 -16.24
CA LEU A 106 -0.48 -14.13 -15.64
C LEU A 106 -1.18 -15.13 -16.55
N ASP A 107 -1.23 -14.87 -17.87
CA ASP A 107 -1.77 -15.82 -18.86
C ASP A 107 -1.02 -17.16 -18.89
N ARG A 108 0.20 -17.21 -18.36
CA ARG A 108 1.06 -18.40 -18.30
C ARG A 108 1.31 -18.89 -16.88
N ALA A 109 0.84 -18.16 -15.86
CA ALA A 109 1.10 -18.47 -14.47
C ALA A 109 0.39 -19.75 -14.04
N LYS A 110 1.04 -20.54 -13.19
CA LYS A 110 0.39 -21.68 -12.56
C LYS A 110 -0.56 -21.13 -11.50
N GLN A 111 -1.83 -21.50 -11.60
CA GLN A 111 -2.85 -21.13 -10.60
C GLN A 111 -2.80 -22.09 -9.40
N PRO A 112 -3.08 -21.59 -8.17
CA PRO A 112 -3.39 -20.21 -7.84
C PRO A 112 -2.13 -19.32 -7.76
N PHE A 113 -2.29 -18.01 -7.96
CA PHE A 113 -1.19 -17.04 -7.96
C PHE A 113 -1.50 -15.82 -7.06
N PHE A 114 -0.47 -15.29 -6.42
CA PHE A 114 -0.49 -14.01 -5.71
C PHE A 114 0.55 -13.09 -6.36
N SER A 115 0.07 -12.09 -7.10
CA SER A 115 0.92 -11.16 -7.86
C SER A 115 0.72 -9.74 -7.37
N THR A 116 1.82 -9.05 -7.06
CA THR A 116 1.81 -7.65 -6.67
C THR A 116 2.42 -6.81 -7.79
N MET A 117 1.74 -5.74 -8.18
CA MET A 117 2.23 -4.74 -9.13
C MET A 117 2.37 -3.41 -8.42
N PHE A 118 3.58 -2.83 -8.47
CA PHE A 118 3.87 -1.53 -7.87
C PHE A 118 4.10 -0.49 -8.97
N THR A 119 3.20 0.49 -9.04
CA THR A 119 3.23 1.57 -10.03
C THR A 119 4.36 2.56 -9.74
N LEU A 120 4.80 3.29 -10.78
CA LEU A 120 5.97 4.16 -10.72
C LEU A 120 5.77 5.52 -11.38
N SER A 121 4.86 5.60 -12.36
CA SER A 121 4.80 6.74 -13.30
C SER A 121 4.35 8.06 -12.64
N SER A 122 3.71 7.98 -11.47
CA SER A 122 3.28 9.13 -10.66
C SER A 122 4.38 9.77 -9.79
N HIS A 123 5.66 9.45 -10.00
CA HIS A 123 6.79 10.00 -9.25
C HIS A 123 7.45 11.20 -9.97
N GLU A 124 7.92 12.22 -9.23
CA GLU A 124 8.51 13.42 -9.84
C GLU A 124 9.76 13.13 -10.69
N PRO A 125 9.91 13.70 -11.90
CA PRO A 125 9.23 14.91 -12.40
C PRO A 125 7.87 14.68 -13.09
N PHE A 126 7.22 13.53 -12.88
CA PHE A 126 5.89 13.19 -13.41
C PHE A 126 5.87 13.05 -14.93
N GLU A 127 6.94 12.48 -15.48
CA GLU A 127 7.08 12.18 -16.90
C GLU A 127 6.24 10.97 -17.31
N VAL A 128 5.31 11.20 -18.23
CA VAL A 128 4.47 10.16 -18.82
C VAL A 128 4.47 10.26 -20.35
N PRO A 129 4.34 9.13 -21.07
CA PRO A 129 4.51 9.07 -22.52
C PRO A 129 3.20 9.39 -23.26
N THR A 130 2.31 10.16 -22.65
CA THR A 130 1.00 10.53 -23.20
C THR A 130 0.88 12.04 -23.34
N LYS A 131 -0.08 12.46 -24.15
CA LYS A 131 -0.37 13.89 -24.31
C LYS A 131 -0.97 14.43 -23.01
N THR A 132 -0.64 15.67 -22.68
CA THR A 132 -1.29 16.41 -21.60
C THR A 132 -2.79 16.50 -21.85
N VAL A 133 -3.58 16.08 -20.86
CA VAL A 133 -5.05 16.15 -20.87
C VAL A 133 -5.54 17.22 -19.90
N ILE A 134 -4.83 17.41 -18.79
CA ILE A 134 -5.13 18.43 -17.78
C ILE A 134 -4.18 19.61 -18.01
N GLU A 135 -4.71 20.71 -18.53
CA GLU A 135 -3.91 21.87 -18.94
C GLU A 135 -3.21 22.54 -17.77
N GLY A 136 -1.89 22.67 -17.86
CA GLY A 136 -1.04 23.32 -16.86
C GLY A 136 0.37 22.75 -16.91
N ARG A 137 1.32 23.44 -16.27
CA ARG A 137 2.74 23.03 -16.26
C ARG A 137 3.40 23.10 -14.89
N ASP A 138 2.68 23.57 -13.88
CA ASP A 138 3.17 23.51 -12.50
C ASP A 138 3.14 22.05 -11.98
N PRO A 139 3.82 21.76 -10.85
CA PRO A 139 3.92 20.41 -10.32
C PRO A 139 2.57 19.73 -10.05
N GLU A 140 1.51 20.47 -9.72
CA GLU A 140 0.19 19.88 -9.47
C GLU A 140 -0.42 19.35 -10.77
N HIS A 141 -0.42 20.15 -11.84
CA HIS A 141 -0.94 19.71 -13.13
C HIS A 141 -0.12 18.56 -13.73
N LEU A 142 1.20 18.58 -13.59
CA LEU A 142 2.06 17.47 -14.00
C LEU A 142 1.73 16.19 -13.22
N PHE A 143 1.57 16.30 -11.89
CA PHE A 143 1.15 15.19 -11.05
C PHE A 143 -0.22 14.63 -11.44
N LEU A 144 -1.20 15.50 -11.68
CA LEU A 144 -2.55 15.09 -12.12
C LEU A 144 -2.54 14.37 -13.46
N ASN A 145 -1.72 14.81 -14.43
CA ASN A 145 -1.55 14.09 -15.70
C ASN A 145 -0.89 12.72 -15.50
N ALA A 146 0.09 12.61 -14.58
CA ALA A 146 0.71 11.32 -14.27
C ALA A 146 -0.25 10.35 -13.56
N LEU A 147 -1.14 10.87 -12.70
CA LEU A 147 -2.23 10.08 -12.12
C LEU A 147 -3.22 9.63 -13.19
N HIS A 148 -3.63 10.53 -14.09
CA HIS A 148 -4.53 10.18 -15.20
C HIS A 148 -3.96 9.06 -16.08
N TYR A 149 -2.66 9.14 -16.39
CA TYR A 149 -1.96 8.10 -17.14
C TYR A 149 -1.91 6.75 -16.40
N THR A 150 -1.68 6.78 -15.08
CA THR A 150 -1.67 5.57 -14.24
C THR A 150 -3.07 4.94 -14.18
N ASP A 151 -4.11 5.76 -14.05
CA ASP A 151 -5.52 5.35 -14.07
C ASP A 151 -5.89 4.70 -15.43
N GLU A 152 -5.53 5.31 -16.55
CA GLU A 152 -5.73 4.74 -17.89
C GLU A 152 -5.00 3.40 -18.07
N SER A 153 -3.75 3.31 -17.58
CA SER A 153 -2.96 2.08 -17.64
C SER A 153 -3.61 0.94 -16.84
N LEU A 154 -4.10 1.22 -15.63
CA LEU A 154 -4.84 0.28 -14.80
C LEU A 154 -6.20 -0.08 -15.43
N GLY A 155 -6.91 0.90 -15.99
CA GLY A 155 -8.19 0.70 -16.67
C GLY A 155 -8.07 -0.23 -17.88
N THR A 156 -7.02 -0.04 -18.68
CA THR A 156 -6.66 -0.94 -19.79
C THR A 156 -6.37 -2.35 -19.30
N PHE A 157 -5.51 -2.48 -18.27
CA PHE A 157 -5.21 -3.78 -17.66
C PHE A 157 -6.46 -4.50 -17.17
N LEU A 158 -7.35 -3.82 -16.43
CA LEU A 158 -8.58 -4.40 -15.90
C LEU A 158 -9.57 -4.78 -17.02
N SER A 159 -9.65 -3.99 -18.09
CA SER A 159 -10.51 -4.26 -19.23
C SER A 159 -10.06 -5.51 -19.98
N GLU A 160 -8.76 -5.66 -20.21
CA GLU A 160 -8.21 -6.89 -20.80
C GLU A 160 -8.35 -8.08 -19.83
N ALA A 161 -8.04 -7.90 -18.54
CA ALA A 161 -8.12 -8.95 -17.52
C ALA A 161 -9.49 -9.61 -17.48
N LYS A 162 -10.58 -8.82 -17.57
CA LYS A 162 -11.97 -9.30 -17.61
C LYS A 162 -12.26 -10.31 -18.72
N THR A 163 -11.48 -10.29 -19.80
CA THR A 163 -11.63 -11.22 -20.93
C THR A 163 -10.91 -12.55 -20.72
N LYS A 164 -10.02 -12.64 -19.72
CA LYS A 164 -9.15 -13.80 -19.52
C LYS A 164 -9.85 -14.93 -18.76
N PRO A 165 -9.52 -16.21 -19.02
CA PRO A 165 -10.14 -17.35 -18.34
C PRO A 165 -9.95 -17.36 -16.82
N TRP A 166 -8.88 -16.77 -16.31
CA TRP A 166 -8.55 -16.72 -14.88
C TRP A 166 -9.35 -15.66 -14.11
N TRP A 167 -9.98 -14.69 -14.80
CA TRP A 167 -10.69 -13.56 -14.16
C TRP A 167 -11.78 -14.00 -13.19
N LYS A 168 -12.56 -15.02 -13.56
CA LYS A 168 -13.68 -15.54 -12.76
C LYS A 168 -13.28 -16.00 -11.35
N ASN A 169 -12.00 -16.34 -11.16
CA ASN A 169 -11.46 -16.85 -9.90
C ASN A 169 -10.39 -15.91 -9.31
N THR A 170 -10.33 -14.66 -9.78
CA THR A 170 -9.30 -13.70 -9.36
C THR A 170 -9.94 -12.55 -8.59
N LEU A 171 -9.35 -12.23 -7.43
CA LEU A 171 -9.56 -11.00 -6.68
C LEU A 171 -8.46 -10.02 -7.08
N VAL A 172 -8.83 -8.80 -7.44
CA VAL A 172 -7.88 -7.70 -7.69
C VAL A 172 -8.09 -6.65 -6.61
N ILE A 173 -7.04 -6.36 -5.85
CA ILE A 173 -7.06 -5.31 -4.82
C ILE A 173 -6.21 -4.15 -5.32
N VAL A 174 -6.84 -2.99 -5.52
CA VAL A 174 -6.17 -1.72 -5.82
C VAL A 174 -6.06 -0.97 -4.50
N ILE A 175 -4.85 -0.65 -4.06
CA ILE A 175 -4.58 0.04 -2.80
C ILE A 175 -3.37 0.96 -2.97
N ALA A 176 -3.47 2.20 -2.51
CA ALA A 176 -2.31 3.11 -2.52
C ALA A 176 -1.37 2.79 -1.35
N ASP A 177 -0.07 2.99 -1.56
CA ASP A 177 0.98 2.79 -0.56
C ASP A 177 1.05 3.94 0.45
N HIS A 178 0.77 5.17 0.00
CA HIS A 178 0.57 6.36 0.80
C HIS A 178 -0.23 7.44 0.05
N GLY A 179 -0.59 8.53 0.74
CA GLY A 179 -1.17 9.71 0.10
C GLY A 179 -0.08 10.70 -0.36
N HIS A 180 -0.50 11.77 -1.02
CA HIS A 180 0.38 12.79 -1.59
C HIS A 180 -0.16 14.19 -1.23
N PRO A 181 0.70 15.19 -0.96
CA PRO A 181 0.25 16.54 -0.63
C PRO A 181 -0.44 17.29 -1.79
N LEU A 182 -0.20 16.85 -3.03
CA LEU A 182 -0.87 17.37 -4.23
C LEU A 182 -1.98 16.41 -4.71
N PRO A 183 -3.06 16.93 -5.31
CA PRO A 183 -3.51 18.32 -5.15
C PRO A 183 -3.89 18.57 -3.68
N GLU A 184 -3.78 19.81 -3.21
CA GLU A 184 -4.24 20.13 -1.85
C GLU A 184 -5.78 20.02 -1.82
N THR A 185 -6.30 18.95 -1.22
CA THR A 185 -7.75 18.71 -1.12
C THR A 185 -8.33 19.21 0.21
N ARG A 186 -7.56 19.07 1.29
CA ARG A 186 -7.88 19.56 2.63
C ARG A 186 -6.59 19.99 3.33
N LYS A 187 -6.73 20.85 4.34
CA LYS A 187 -5.61 21.45 5.09
C LYS A 187 -5.23 20.69 6.37
N ASP A 188 -5.96 19.63 6.71
CA ASP A 188 -5.69 18.82 7.91
C ASP A 188 -4.67 17.73 7.63
N LYS A 189 -3.73 17.49 8.55
CA LYS A 189 -2.68 16.48 8.36
C LYS A 189 -3.20 15.09 7.99
N PRO A 190 -4.32 14.59 8.57
CA PRO A 190 -4.87 13.29 8.18
C PRO A 190 -5.24 13.16 6.70
N SER A 191 -5.56 14.25 5.99
CA SER A 191 -5.91 14.16 4.57
C SER A 191 -4.76 13.68 3.70
N GLU A 192 -3.51 13.97 4.08
CA GLU A 192 -2.30 13.47 3.41
C GLU A 192 -2.14 11.94 3.52
N PHE A 193 -2.84 11.29 4.44
CA PHE A 193 -2.77 9.85 4.68
C PHE A 193 -4.04 9.13 4.24
N TYR A 194 -5.07 9.85 3.80
CA TYR A 194 -6.31 9.23 3.34
C TYR A 194 -6.11 8.63 1.95
N ILE A 195 -6.32 7.32 1.83
CA ILE A 195 -6.00 6.55 0.62
C ILE A 195 -7.16 5.67 0.15
N PRO A 196 -7.25 5.41 -1.17
CA PRO A 196 -8.25 4.50 -1.72
C PRO A 196 -7.87 3.04 -1.49
N MET A 197 -8.90 2.20 -1.38
CA MET A 197 -8.80 0.77 -1.64
C MET A 197 -10.06 0.28 -2.35
N LEU A 198 -9.87 -0.52 -3.39
CA LEU A 198 -10.92 -1.14 -4.17
C LEU A 198 -10.67 -2.64 -4.21
N TRP A 199 -11.70 -3.41 -3.92
CA TRP A 199 -11.71 -4.85 -4.18
C TRP A 199 -12.55 -5.06 -5.44
N LEU A 200 -11.92 -5.63 -6.47
CA LEU A 200 -12.47 -5.90 -7.79
C LEU A 200 -12.23 -7.38 -8.15
N GLY A 201 -12.68 -7.83 -9.31
CA GLY A 201 -12.40 -9.18 -9.81
C GLY A 201 -13.60 -10.11 -9.81
N GLY A 202 -13.52 -11.18 -10.59
CA GLY A 202 -14.61 -12.15 -10.75
C GLY A 202 -14.83 -13.06 -9.54
N ALA A 203 -13.85 -13.13 -8.62
CA ALA A 203 -13.99 -13.91 -7.39
C ALA A 203 -14.92 -13.29 -6.34
N LEU A 204 -15.26 -12.00 -6.48
CA LEU A 204 -16.15 -11.32 -5.55
C LEU A 204 -17.59 -11.80 -5.72
N THR A 205 -18.16 -12.33 -4.64
CA THR A 205 -19.56 -12.76 -4.58
C THR A 205 -20.48 -11.69 -3.97
N ALA A 206 -19.91 -10.70 -3.27
CA ALA A 206 -20.64 -9.59 -2.69
C ALA A 206 -21.12 -8.62 -3.77
N ALA A 207 -22.31 -8.05 -3.58
CA ALA A 207 -22.79 -6.95 -4.40
C ALA A 207 -21.87 -5.73 -4.25
N PRO A 208 -21.71 -4.89 -5.29
CA PRO A 208 -20.95 -3.65 -5.19
C PRO A 208 -21.44 -2.80 -4.02
N ALA A 209 -20.53 -2.45 -3.11
CA ALA A 209 -20.85 -1.69 -1.91
C ALA A 209 -19.69 -0.78 -1.53
N ARG A 210 -20.03 0.31 -0.84
CA ARG A 210 -19.07 1.16 -0.16
C ARG A 210 -18.91 0.68 1.28
N VAL A 211 -17.67 0.51 1.73
CA VAL A 211 -17.34 0.18 3.12
C VAL A 211 -16.79 1.44 3.79
N ASP A 212 -17.60 2.04 4.67
CA ASP A 212 -17.25 3.28 5.38
C ASP A 212 -16.49 3.04 6.70
N THR A 213 -16.19 1.77 7.02
CA THR A 213 -15.42 1.40 8.21
C THR A 213 -14.05 2.08 8.20
N LEU A 214 -13.72 2.77 9.30
CA LEU A 214 -12.39 3.33 9.48
C LEU A 214 -11.37 2.18 9.59
N ALA A 215 -10.34 2.26 8.76
CA ALA A 215 -9.32 1.23 8.65
C ALA A 215 -7.96 1.82 8.31
N SER A 216 -6.90 1.07 8.61
CA SER A 216 -5.54 1.32 8.16
C SER A 216 -5.18 0.35 7.03
N GLN A 217 -4.26 0.71 6.13
CA GLN A 217 -3.74 -0.25 5.13
C GLN A 217 -3.09 -1.49 5.76
N THR A 218 -2.66 -1.40 7.03
CA THR A 218 -2.20 -2.56 7.80
C THR A 218 -3.28 -3.60 8.02
N ASP A 219 -4.55 -3.23 7.99
CA ASP A 219 -5.72 -4.11 8.16
C ASP A 219 -5.97 -5.03 6.95
N LEU A 220 -5.32 -4.78 5.80
CA LEU A 220 -5.52 -5.56 4.59
C LEU A 220 -5.22 -7.05 4.82
N ALA A 221 -4.10 -7.36 5.49
CA ALA A 221 -3.64 -8.74 5.63
C ALA A 221 -4.66 -9.62 6.39
N ALA A 222 -5.09 -9.20 7.58
CA ALA A 222 -6.09 -9.93 8.35
C ALA A 222 -7.45 -9.97 7.65
N THR A 223 -7.87 -8.85 7.04
CA THR A 223 -9.14 -8.79 6.30
C THR A 223 -9.14 -9.81 5.15
N LEU A 224 -8.12 -9.78 4.29
CA LEU A 224 -8.00 -10.68 3.15
C LEU A 224 -7.93 -12.14 3.57
N LEU A 225 -7.02 -12.48 4.47
CA LEU A 225 -6.79 -13.87 4.89
C LEU A 225 -8.03 -14.46 5.57
N ASN A 226 -8.76 -13.68 6.38
CA ASN A 226 -9.99 -14.15 6.99
C ASN A 226 -11.11 -14.44 5.97
N GLN A 227 -11.25 -13.60 4.92
CA GLN A 227 -12.21 -13.88 3.84
C GLN A 227 -11.85 -15.15 3.06
N MET A 228 -10.56 -15.53 3.04
CA MET A 228 -10.06 -16.74 2.40
C MET A 228 -9.99 -17.96 3.33
N HIS A 229 -10.41 -17.80 4.60
CA HIS A 229 -10.26 -18.81 5.65
C HIS A 229 -8.79 -19.28 5.85
N LEU A 230 -7.83 -18.38 5.65
CA LEU A 230 -6.41 -18.59 5.87
C LEU A 230 -5.96 -18.04 7.24
N PRO A 231 -4.88 -18.58 7.84
CA PRO A 231 -4.38 -18.08 9.12
C PRO A 231 -3.90 -16.62 9.04
N SER A 232 -4.46 -15.74 9.87
CA SER A 232 -4.08 -14.32 9.97
C SER A 232 -3.45 -13.92 11.30
N GLY A 233 -3.43 -14.83 12.29
CA GLY A 233 -3.03 -14.53 13.67
C GLY A 233 -1.57 -14.11 13.85
N THR A 234 -0.69 -14.34 12.86
CA THR A 234 0.69 -13.87 12.88
C THR A 234 0.81 -12.36 12.61
N PHE A 235 -0.17 -11.76 11.93
CA PHE A 235 -0.22 -10.32 11.65
C PHE A 235 -0.76 -9.54 12.87
N ALA A 236 0.04 -9.46 13.93
CA ALA A 236 -0.36 -8.89 15.23
C ALA A 236 -0.92 -7.45 15.19
N TRP A 237 -0.59 -6.68 14.15
CA TRP A 237 -1.00 -5.29 13.97
C TRP A 237 -2.10 -5.10 12.91
N SER A 238 -2.59 -6.19 12.32
CA SER A 238 -3.64 -6.17 11.30
C SER A 238 -4.97 -6.57 11.92
N ASN A 239 -6.02 -5.77 11.70
CA ASN A 239 -7.37 -6.09 12.16
C ASN A 239 -8.29 -6.36 10.97
N ASP A 240 -9.10 -7.41 11.06
CA ASP A 240 -10.17 -7.64 10.10
C ASP A 240 -11.24 -6.55 10.21
N ILE A 241 -11.44 -5.80 9.13
CA ILE A 241 -12.39 -4.67 9.10
C ILE A 241 -13.85 -5.13 9.19
N PHE A 242 -14.15 -6.38 8.88
CA PHE A 242 -15.49 -6.96 8.98
C PHE A 242 -15.77 -7.63 10.33
N ARG A 243 -14.78 -7.67 11.24
CA ARG A 243 -14.95 -8.23 12.58
C ARG A 243 -15.94 -7.41 13.40
N LYS A 244 -17.04 -8.04 13.83
CA LYS A 244 -18.02 -7.42 14.73
C LYS A 244 -17.40 -6.99 16.05
N GLY A 245 -17.81 -5.84 16.56
CA GLY A 245 -17.36 -5.31 17.86
C GLY A 245 -15.90 -4.81 17.86
N ARG A 246 -15.28 -4.60 16.69
CA ARG A 246 -13.95 -4.00 16.63
C ARG A 246 -14.00 -2.55 17.13
N HIS A 247 -12.92 -2.12 17.77
CA HIS A 247 -12.68 -0.71 18.07
C HIS A 247 -11.97 -0.11 16.87
N ASP A 248 -12.70 0.59 16.00
CA ASP A 248 -12.13 1.17 14.79
C ASP A 248 -11.11 2.27 15.11
N PHE A 249 -9.94 2.21 14.50
CA PHE A 249 -8.94 3.25 14.55
C PHE A 249 -8.07 3.19 13.29
N ALA A 250 -7.32 4.26 13.04
CA ALA A 250 -6.17 4.20 12.15
C ALA A 250 -5.00 4.98 12.73
N TYR A 251 -3.80 4.46 12.50
CA TYR A 251 -2.55 5.07 12.94
C TYR A 251 -1.71 5.43 11.72
N PHE A 252 -1.12 6.63 11.74
CA PHE A 252 -0.10 7.00 10.78
C PHE A 252 1.10 7.68 11.44
N ALA A 253 2.30 7.38 10.93
CA ALA A 253 3.55 7.99 11.36
C ALA A 253 4.09 8.96 10.30
N PHE A 254 4.57 10.12 10.73
CA PHE A 254 5.17 11.12 9.88
C PHE A 254 6.30 11.82 10.63
N ASN A 255 7.40 12.17 9.96
CA ASN A 255 8.57 12.80 10.59
C ASN A 255 8.87 12.19 11.96
N ASN A 256 8.74 12.97 13.04
CA ASN A 256 8.75 12.50 14.42
C ASN A 256 7.41 12.78 15.12
N GLY A 257 6.31 12.28 14.56
CA GLY A 257 4.96 12.46 15.06
C GLY A 257 4.06 11.29 14.72
N LEU A 258 2.85 11.34 15.27
CA LEU A 258 1.80 10.35 15.01
C LEU A 258 0.44 11.01 14.79
N GLY A 259 -0.36 10.40 13.93
CA GLY A 259 -1.79 10.63 13.83
C GLY A 259 -2.57 9.45 14.37
N TRP A 260 -3.64 9.74 15.10
CA TRP A 260 -4.56 8.76 15.65
C TRP A 260 -5.99 9.11 15.25
N MET A 261 -6.57 8.24 14.44
CA MET A 261 -7.91 8.40 13.88
C MET A 261 -8.91 7.56 14.65
N ARG A 262 -10.10 8.11 14.87
CA ARG A 262 -11.31 7.43 15.34
C ARG A 262 -12.49 7.79 14.43
N PRO A 263 -13.58 7.02 14.44
CA PRO A 263 -14.76 7.33 13.63
C PRO A 263 -15.34 8.73 13.90
N ASP A 264 -15.18 9.25 15.13
CA ASP A 264 -15.73 10.51 15.61
C ASP A 264 -14.70 11.66 15.72
N GLY A 265 -13.45 11.44 15.31
CA GLY A 265 -12.44 12.49 15.39
C GLY A 265 -11.01 12.02 15.14
N PHE A 266 -10.05 12.93 15.34
CA PHE A 266 -8.64 12.61 15.26
C PHE A 266 -7.80 13.49 16.17
N LEU A 267 -6.57 13.03 16.44
CA LEU A 267 -5.50 13.82 17.02
C LEU A 267 -4.20 13.62 16.25
N VAL A 268 -3.41 14.68 16.15
CA VAL A 268 -2.08 14.68 15.55
C VAL A 268 -1.12 15.23 16.59
N ARG A 269 -0.05 14.50 16.84
CA ARG A 269 0.92 14.80 17.90
C ARG A 269 2.32 14.89 17.32
N ASP A 270 3.01 15.96 17.69
CA ASP A 270 4.46 16.06 17.52
C ASP A 270 5.15 15.44 18.73
N ASN A 271 6.00 14.43 18.51
CA ASN A 271 6.72 13.78 19.59
C ASN A 271 7.88 14.62 20.10
N ILE A 272 8.39 15.57 19.31
CA ILE A 272 9.48 16.46 19.72
C ILE A 272 8.93 17.53 20.68
N GLY A 273 7.93 18.30 20.25
CA GLY A 273 7.28 19.30 21.09
C GLY A 273 6.44 18.71 22.22
N GLY A 274 6.01 17.45 22.09
CA GLY A 274 5.23 16.76 23.11
C GLY A 274 3.79 17.27 23.23
N ASN A 275 3.29 17.97 22.21
CA ASN A 275 1.96 18.55 22.17
C ASN A 275 1.12 18.02 21.01
N ILE A 276 -0.20 18.11 21.15
CA ILE A 276 -1.14 17.92 20.05
C ILE A 276 -1.03 19.16 19.15
N THR A 277 -0.79 18.95 17.85
CA THR A 277 -0.69 20.01 16.84
C THR A 277 -2.01 20.23 16.13
N GLU A 278 -2.80 19.17 15.94
CA GLU A 278 -4.14 19.24 15.36
C GLU A 278 -5.08 18.28 16.08
N LYS A 279 -6.34 18.68 16.23
CA LYS A 279 -7.39 17.85 16.81
C LYS A 279 -8.72 18.20 16.15
N ASN A 280 -9.52 17.19 15.85
CA ASN A 280 -10.92 17.35 15.47
C ASN A 280 -11.78 16.35 16.23
N GLY A 281 -13.02 16.73 16.53
CA GLY A 281 -13.95 15.93 17.31
C GLY A 281 -13.66 15.93 18.82
N ALA A 282 -14.57 15.32 19.58
CA ALA A 282 -14.55 15.32 21.04
C ALA A 282 -13.83 14.08 21.62
N LEU A 283 -12.63 13.78 21.10
CA LEU A 283 -11.88 12.61 21.57
C LEU A 283 -11.47 12.77 23.05
N PRO A 284 -11.80 11.80 23.93
CA PRO A 284 -11.40 11.85 25.33
C PRO A 284 -9.89 11.63 25.49
N GLN A 285 -9.33 12.06 26.62
CA GLN A 285 -7.88 11.95 26.90
C GLN A 285 -7.33 10.51 26.72
N ARG A 286 -8.14 9.50 27.03
CA ARG A 286 -7.79 8.08 26.83
C ARG A 286 -7.38 7.76 25.40
N GLU A 287 -7.91 8.46 24.39
CA GLU A 287 -7.54 8.24 22.99
C GLU A 287 -6.13 8.72 22.68
N GLU A 288 -5.68 9.81 23.31
CA GLU A 288 -4.29 10.24 23.21
C GLU A 288 -3.34 9.21 23.83
N GLU A 289 -3.71 8.66 24.99
CA GLU A 289 -2.94 7.62 25.67
C GLU A 289 -2.85 6.35 24.83
N LEU A 290 -3.94 5.94 24.17
CA LEU A 290 -3.95 4.79 23.26
C LEU A 290 -3.06 5.02 22.03
N GLY A 291 -3.11 6.21 21.42
CA GLY A 291 -2.22 6.55 20.30
C GLY A 291 -0.73 6.50 20.69
N LYS A 292 -0.40 7.02 21.88
CA LYS A 292 0.97 6.93 22.44
C LYS A 292 1.36 5.49 22.76
N ALA A 293 0.47 4.71 23.37
CA ALA A 293 0.70 3.32 23.70
C ALA A 293 0.90 2.45 22.44
N TYR A 294 0.14 2.72 21.37
CA TYR A 294 0.30 2.05 20.09
C TYR A 294 1.68 2.35 19.48
N LEU A 295 2.10 3.62 19.45
CA LEU A 295 3.43 3.99 18.99
C LEU A 295 4.52 3.32 19.84
N GLN A 296 4.42 3.39 21.17
CA GLN A 296 5.42 2.79 22.05
C GLN A 296 5.51 1.27 21.87
N SER A 297 4.38 0.59 21.74
CA SER A 297 4.32 -0.86 21.58
C SER A 297 4.86 -1.30 20.22
N SER A 298 4.44 -0.63 19.14
CA SER A 298 4.92 -0.94 17.78
C SER A 298 6.40 -0.62 17.61
N PHE A 299 6.88 0.50 18.17
CA PHE A 299 8.31 0.83 18.12
C PHE A 299 9.14 -0.08 19.03
N GLY A 300 8.61 -0.50 20.18
CA GLY A 300 9.23 -1.51 21.04
C GLY A 300 9.38 -2.87 20.35
N ASP A 301 8.37 -3.30 19.60
CA ASP A 301 8.46 -4.49 18.74
C ASP A 301 9.54 -4.31 17.65
N TYR A 302 9.56 -3.15 16.98
CA TYR A 302 10.60 -2.82 15.99
C TYR A 302 12.01 -2.93 16.59
N LEU A 303 12.24 -2.43 17.81
CA LEU A 303 13.56 -2.48 18.46
C LEU A 303 14.01 -3.91 18.80
N LYS A 304 13.08 -4.79 19.17
CA LYS A 304 13.36 -6.19 19.58
C LYS A 304 13.71 -7.13 18.42
N ARG A 305 13.29 -6.81 17.19
CA ARG A 305 13.57 -7.61 15.99
C ARG A 305 15.04 -7.56 15.55
#